data_AF-A0A399G017-F1
#
_entry.id   AF-A0A399G017-F1
#
_cell.length_a   1.000
_cell.length_b   1.000
_cell.length_c   1.000
_cell.angle_alpha   90.00
_cell.angle_beta   90.00
_cell.angle_gamma   90.00
#
_symmetry.space_group_name_H-M   'P 1'
#
loop_
_entity.id
_entity.type
_entity.pdbx_description
1 polymer ?
#
loop_
_entity_poly.entity_id
_entity_poly.type
_entity_poly.pdbx_seq_one_letter_code
_entity_poly.pdbx_strand_id
1 'polypeptide(L)'
;MRTLRLGEYEIEVVDFEDVTAAERVIEFRFSGDRKSSSFAAVVVPEGGGWSSAVLSIDPQFGDVPAALMAVLMEVAREMIEAK
;
A
#
# COMPACT_ATOMS: atom_id res chain seq x y z
N MET A 1 3.62 -10.26 -3.56
CA MET A 1 2.52 -9.67 -4.34
C MET A 1 1.25 -10.48 -4.11
N ARG A 2 0.14 -9.82 -3.76
CA ARG A 2 -1.18 -10.44 -3.63
C ARG A 2 -2.24 -9.55 -4.30
N THR A 3 -3.32 -10.13 -4.81
CA THR A 3 -4.44 -9.37 -5.39
C THR A 3 -5.63 -9.43 -4.44
N LEU A 4 -6.27 -8.28 -4.23
CA LEU A 4 -7.47 -8.11 -3.41
C LEU A 4 -8.62 -7.62 -4.28
N ARG A 5 -9.82 -8.17 -4.06
CA ARG A 5 -11.04 -7.68 -4.69
C ARG A 5 -11.92 -7.01 -3.65
N LEU A 6 -12.15 -5.71 -3.82
CA LEU A 6 -12.88 -4.85 -2.88
C LEU A 6 -14.01 -4.16 -3.63
N GLY A 7 -15.18 -4.80 -3.65
CA GLY A 7 -16.31 -4.37 -4.48
C GLY A 7 -15.97 -4.47 -5.97
N GLU A 8 -16.00 -3.33 -6.66
CA GLU A 8 -15.61 -3.22 -8.07
C GLU A 8 -14.10 -3.03 -8.29
N TYR A 9 -13.35 -2.76 -7.23
CA TYR A 9 -11.91 -2.54 -7.31
C TYR A 9 -11.14 -3.86 -7.23
N GLU A 10 -10.18 -4.02 -8.12
CA GLU A 10 -9.15 -5.05 -8.05
C GLU A 10 -7.83 -4.36 -7.74
N ILE A 11 -7.25 -4.65 -6.56
CA ILE A 11 -6.05 -3.99 -6.05
C ILE A 11 -4.92 -5.00 -5.94
N GLU A 12 -3.80 -4.70 -6.59
CA GLU A 12 -2.54 -5.40 -6.38
C GLU A 12 -1.81 -4.78 -5.20
N VAL A 13 -1.46 -5.63 -4.24
CA VAL A 13 -0.66 -5.27 -3.07
C VAL A 13 0.75 -5.82 -3.26
N VAL A 14 1.72 -4.93 -3.31
CA VAL A 14 3.14 -5.25 -3.52
C VAL A 14 3.90 -4.91 -2.25
N ASP A 15 4.70 -5.84 -1.75
CA ASP A 15 5.52 -5.69 -0.54
C ASP A 15 6.97 -5.92 -0.93
N PHE A 16 7.81 -4.91 -0.68
CA PHE A 16 9.23 -4.95 -0.98
C PHE A 16 10.04 -4.09 -0.01
N GLU A 17 11.34 -4.36 0.05
CA GLU A 17 12.30 -3.56 0.80
C GLU A 17 13.01 -2.61 -0.18
N ASP A 18 12.90 -1.30 0.04
CA ASP A 18 13.74 -0.31 -0.61
C ASP A 18 15.12 -0.31 0.07
N VAL A 19 16.06 -0.98 -0.57
CA VAL A 19 17.44 -1.10 -0.09
C VAL A 19 18.21 0.22 -0.10
N THR A 20 17.75 1.22 -0.85
CA THR A 20 18.42 2.52 -0.95
C THR A 20 18.01 3.45 0.18
N ALA A 21 16.73 3.41 0.57
CA ALA A 21 16.20 4.19 1.69
C ALA A 21 16.22 3.42 3.03
N ALA A 22 16.49 2.12 3.00
CA ALA A 22 16.31 1.21 4.13
C ALA A 22 14.86 1.25 4.66
N GLU A 23 13.90 1.11 3.76
CA GLU A 23 12.47 1.18 4.09
C GLU A 23 11.75 -0.07 3.60
N ARG A 24 10.75 -0.53 4.35
CA ARG A 24 9.78 -1.50 3.83
C ARG A 24 8.59 -0.75 3.24
N VAL A 25 8.20 -1.11 2.03
CA VAL A 25 7.14 -0.45 1.29
C VAL A 25 6.04 -1.44 0.92
N ILE A 26 4.81 -1.11 1.27
CA ILE A 26 3.59 -1.80 0.84
C ILE A 26 2.84 -0.89 -0.13
N GLU A 27 2.90 -1.18 -1.43
CA GLU A 27 2.21 -0.43 -2.46
C GLU A 27 0.84 -1.00 -2.79
N PHE A 28 -0.08 -0.11 -3.16
CA PHE A 28 -1.40 -0.42 -3.67
C PHE A 28 -1.54 0.09 -5.10
N ARG A 29 -1.89 -0.82 -6.01
CA ARG A 29 -2.03 -0.52 -7.44
C ARG A 29 -3.39 -1.03 -7.93
N PHE A 30 -4.07 -0.29 -8.79
CA PHE A 30 -5.27 -0.83 -9.46
C PHE A 30 -4.84 -1.88 -10.50
N SER A 31 -5.43 -3.07 -10.45
CA SER A 31 -5.15 -4.12 -11.43
C SER A 31 -5.75 -3.78 -12.79
N GLY A 32 -5.04 -4.14 -13.86
CA GLY A 32 -5.51 -3.95 -15.24
C GLY A 32 -4.98 -2.71 -15.96
N ASP A 33 -4.41 -1.73 -15.25
CA ASP A 33 -3.69 -0.63 -15.88
C ASP A 33 -2.17 -0.88 -15.81
N ARG A 34 -1.63 -1.42 -16.90
CA ARG A 34 -0.18 -1.72 -17.05
C ARG A 34 0.73 -0.49 -16.97
N LYS A 35 0.17 0.72 -16.96
CA LYS A 35 0.89 1.98 -16.77
C LYS A 35 0.65 2.62 -15.39
N SER A 36 -0.25 2.08 -14.58
CA SER A 36 -0.60 2.65 -13.27
C SER A 36 0.62 2.66 -12.36
N SER A 37 1.07 3.87 -12.03
CA SER A 37 1.82 4.12 -10.80
C SER A 37 1.01 3.60 -9.59
N SER A 38 1.70 3.31 -8.50
CA SER A 38 1.06 3.09 -7.21
C SER A 38 0.20 4.31 -6.86
N PHE A 39 -1.08 4.11 -6.50
CA PHE A 39 -1.93 5.23 -6.09
C PHE A 39 -1.76 5.56 -4.60
N ALA A 40 -1.27 4.59 -3.81
CA ALA A 40 -0.94 4.78 -2.42
C ALA A 40 0.09 3.76 -1.96
N ALA A 41 0.89 4.12 -0.95
CA ALA A 41 1.85 3.22 -0.34
C ALA A 41 1.93 3.44 1.17
N VAL A 42 2.14 2.37 1.93
CA VAL A 42 2.54 2.45 3.34
C VAL A 42 4.05 2.21 3.41
N VAL A 43 4.76 3.17 3.97
CA VAL A 43 6.22 3.13 4.13
C VAL A 43 6.56 2.95 5.59
N VAL A 44 7.40 1.97 5.90
CA VAL A 44 7.90 1.70 7.25
C VAL A 44 9.42 1.90 7.26
N PRO A 45 9.96 2.82 8.06
CA PRO A 45 11.40 3.04 8.15
C PRO A 45 12.13 1.84 8.77
N GLU A 46 13.44 1.73 8.54
CA GLU A 46 14.29 0.67 9.12
C GLU A 46 14.11 0.55 10.64
N GLY A 47 13.93 -0.68 11.13
CA GLY A 47 13.72 -0.95 12.55
C GLY A 47 12.39 -0.43 13.11
N GLY A 48 11.55 0.18 12.26
CA GLY A 48 10.22 0.65 12.59
C GLY A 48 9.14 -0.43 12.50
N GLY A 49 7.93 -0.05 12.86
CA GLY A 49 6.74 -0.89 12.76
C GLY A 49 5.52 -0.05 12.39
N TRP A 50 4.32 -0.58 12.65
CA TRP A 50 3.07 0.12 12.31
C TRP A 50 2.98 1.54 12.90
N SER A 51 3.48 1.73 14.12
CA SER A 51 3.45 3.04 14.81
C SER A 51 4.31 4.13 14.14
N SER A 52 5.30 3.75 13.34
CA SER A 52 6.16 4.66 12.58
C SER A 52 5.83 4.69 11.09
N ALA A 53 4.80 3.96 10.68
CA ALA A 53 4.43 3.84 9.28
C ALA A 53 3.78 5.14 8.76
N VAL A 54 4.08 5.49 7.51
CA VAL A 54 3.52 6.67 6.84
C VAL A 54 2.74 6.25 5.61
N LEU A 55 1.54 6.80 5.45
CA LEU A 55 0.74 6.65 4.24
C LEU A 55 1.11 7.75 3.24
N SER A 56 1.61 7.34 2.08
CA SER A 56 1.81 8.18 0.91
C SER A 56 0.66 7.97 -0.07
N ILE A 57 0.11 9.03 -0.65
CA ILE A 57 -0.96 8.99 -1.65
C ILE A 57 -0.50 9.78 -2.86
N ASP A 58 -0.65 9.20 -4.05
CA ASP A 58 -0.40 9.91 -5.30
C ASP A 58 -1.57 10.88 -5.59
N PRO A 59 -1.34 12.20 -5.56
CA PRO A 59 -2.40 13.18 -5.77
C PRO A 59 -2.98 13.15 -7.20
N GLN A 60 -2.31 12.50 -8.16
CA GLN A 60 -2.81 12.38 -9.53
C GLN A 60 -4.04 11.47 -9.64
N PHE A 61 -4.24 10.57 -8.68
CA PHE A 61 -5.42 9.71 -8.62
C PHE A 61 -6.65 10.40 -8.02
N GLY A 62 -6.49 11.61 -7.48
CA GLY A 62 -7.57 12.37 -6.87
C GLY A 62 -8.11 11.70 -5.61
N ASP A 63 -9.44 11.67 -5.49
CA ASP A 63 -10.11 11.13 -4.31
C ASP A 63 -10.18 9.59 -4.36
N VAL A 64 -9.75 8.94 -3.28
CA VAL A 64 -9.89 7.50 -3.07
C VAL A 64 -11.04 7.23 -2.09
N PRO A 65 -11.95 6.27 -2.37
CA PRO A 65 -13.02 5.94 -1.43
C PRO A 65 -12.48 5.58 -0.04
N ALA A 66 -13.03 6.23 1.01
CA ALA A 66 -12.57 6.03 2.38
C ALA A 66 -12.70 4.57 2.84
N ALA A 67 -13.77 3.88 2.45
CA ALA A 67 -13.98 2.47 2.77
C ALA A 67 -12.91 1.56 2.14
N LEU A 68 -12.50 1.86 0.90
CA LEU A 68 -11.40 1.15 0.24
C LEU A 68 -10.11 1.37 1.03
N MET A 69 -9.78 2.63 1.33
CA MET A 69 -8.55 2.97 2.06
C MET A 69 -8.52 2.32 3.45
N ALA A 70 -9.62 2.31 4.18
CA ALA A 70 -9.71 1.67 5.49
C ALA A 70 -9.36 0.18 5.42
N VAL A 71 -9.89 -0.56 4.43
CA VAL A 71 -9.55 -1.97 4.24
C VAL A 71 -8.07 -2.15 3.89
N LEU A 72 -7.53 -1.32 3.01
CA LEU A 72 -6.11 -1.39 2.63
C LEU A 72 -5.18 -1.09 3.80
N MET A 73 -5.58 -0.20 4.73
CA MET A 73 -4.80 0.09 5.93
C MET A 73 -4.77 -1.10 6.90
N GLU A 74 -5.89 -1.78 7.11
CA GLU A 74 -5.92 -3.02 7.92
C GLU A 74 -5.04 -4.10 7.29
N VAL A 75 -5.14 -4.27 5.97
CA VAL A 75 -4.31 -5.18 5.17
C VAL A 75 -2.82 -4.88 5.32
N ALA A 76 -2.41 -3.61 5.29
CA ALA A 76 -1.01 -3.23 5.49
C ALA A 76 -0.56 -3.47 6.93
N ARG A 77 -1.40 -3.12 7.91
CA ARG A 77 -1.12 -3.34 9.33
C ARG A 77 -0.85 -4.81 9.62
N GLU A 78 -1.73 -5.70 9.17
CA GLU A 78 -1.54 -7.15 9.31
C GLU A 78 -0.22 -7.61 8.70
N MET A 79 0.15 -7.12 7.51
CA MET A 79 1.42 -7.49 6.87
C MET A 79 2.65 -6.96 7.62
N ILE A 80 2.52 -5.82 8.28
CA ILE A 80 3.60 -5.20 9.06
C ILE A 80 3.77 -5.93 10.38
N GLU A 81 2.67 -6.21 11.08
CA GLU A 81 2.68 -6.85 12.40
C GLU A 81 2.87 -8.37 12.36
N ALA A 82 2.62 -9.03 11.22
CA ALA A 82 2.85 -10.47 11.06
C ALA A 82 4.33 -10.87 10.84
N LYS A 83 5.26 -9.91 10.85
CA LYS A 83 6.70 -10.13 10.68
C LYS A 83 7.43 -10.15 12.02
#